data_AF-A0A0H3P175-F1
#
_entry.id   AF-A0A0H3P175-F1
#
_cell.length_a   1.000
_cell.length_b   1.000
_cell.length_c   1.000
_cell.angle_alpha   90.00
_cell.angle_beta   90.00
_cell.angle_gamma   90.00
#
_symmetry.space_group_name_H-M   'P 1'
#
loop_
_entity.id
_entity.type
_entity.pdbx_description
1 polymer ?
#
loop_
_entity_poly.entity_id
_entity_poly.type
_entity_poly.pdbx_seq_one_letter_code
_entity_poly.pdbx_strand_id
1 'polypeptide(L)'
;MLRRQFNPVGPNRVCCGDISFIRLQGKWYYLALVVDLYARRIIGSALSLTADADLVCRALRNALETRPRDRHLLFHSDQGCQYKRQ
;
A
#
# COMPACT_ATOMS: atom_id res chain seq x y z
N MET A 1 -3.47 15.76 -5.94
CA MET A 1 -3.43 14.85 -7.10
C MET A 1 -1.98 14.70 -7.53
N LEU A 2 -1.36 13.52 -7.39
CA LEU A 2 -0.11 13.26 -8.11
C LEU A 2 -0.49 13.28 -9.58
N ARG A 3 0.19 14.07 -10.41
CA ARG A 3 -0.03 14.13 -11.87
C ARG A 3 0.44 12.84 -12.55
N ARG A 4 -0.08 11.67 -12.15
CA ARG A 4 0.27 10.35 -12.71
C ARG A 4 1.78 10.16 -12.91
N GLN A 5 2.59 10.67 -11.97
CA GLN A 5 4.05 10.54 -12.03
C GLN A 5 4.46 9.17 -11.48
N PHE A 6 4.36 8.15 -12.32
CA PHE A 6 4.76 6.76 -12.01
C PHE A 6 6.28 6.53 -12.11
N ASN A 7 7.07 7.61 -12.24
CA ASN A 7 8.52 7.55 -12.43
C ASN A 7 9.24 8.55 -11.49
N PRO A 8 9.23 8.31 -10.17
CA PRO A 8 9.96 9.15 -9.23
C PRO A 8 11.46 9.16 -9.53
N VAL A 9 12.13 10.29 -9.31
CA VAL A 9 13.57 10.48 -9.65
C VAL A 9 14.54 9.82 -8.66
N GLY A 10 14.06 9.07 -7.67
CA GLY A 10 14.92 8.38 -6.71
C GLY A 10 14.16 7.50 -5.71
N PRO A 11 14.89 6.57 -5.04
CA PRO A 11 14.31 5.59 -4.13
C PRO A 11 13.71 6.24 -2.88
N ASN A 12 12.68 5.59 -2.31
CA ASN A 12 12.08 5.96 -1.04
C ASN A 12 11.41 7.34 -0.97
N ARG A 13 10.93 7.88 -2.10
CA ARG A 13 10.23 9.19 -2.14
C ARG A 13 8.72 9.08 -2.29
N VAL A 14 8.27 8.21 -3.19
CA VAL A 14 6.84 8.04 -3.52
C VAL A 14 6.47 6.58 -3.40
N CYS A 15 5.43 6.31 -2.63
CA CYS A 15 4.85 4.98 -2.49
C CYS A 15 3.38 5.00 -2.88
N CYS A 16 2.91 3.90 -3.46
CA CYS A 16 1.49 3.69 -3.71
C CYS A 16 0.95 2.57 -2.80
N GLY A 17 -0.30 2.73 -2.35
CA GLY A 17 -1.08 1.71 -1.69
C GLY A 17 -2.12 1.10 -2.61
N ASP A 18 -2.20 -0.23 -2.64
CA ASP A 18 -3.20 -1.02 -3.35
C ASP A 18 -3.88 -2.01 -2.39
N ILE A 19 -5.17 -2.32 -2.64
CA ILE A 19 -5.88 -3.40 -1.95
C ILE A 19 -6.31 -4.41 -3.00
N SER A 20 -5.78 -5.62 -2.86
CA SER A 20 -6.07 -6.77 -3.72
C SER A 20 -6.77 -7.88 -2.94
N PHE A 21 -7.40 -8.81 -3.64
CA PHE A 21 -8.10 -9.95 -3.05
C PHE A 21 -7.39 -11.25 -3.42
N ILE A 22 -7.03 -12.05 -2.42
CA ILE A 22 -6.36 -13.33 -2.63
C ILE A 22 -7.12 -14.48 -1.98
N ARG A 23 -7.04 -15.67 -2.58
CA ARG A 23 -7.62 -16.90 -2.06
C ARG A 23 -6.55 -17.70 -1.32
N LEU A 24 -6.76 -17.96 -0.03
CA LEU A 24 -5.88 -18.80 0.78
C LEU A 24 -6.73 -19.83 1.53
N GLN A 25 -6.35 -21.11 1.45
CA GLN A 25 -7.02 -22.21 2.18
C GLN A 25 -8.56 -22.19 2.06
N GLY A 26 -9.09 -21.90 0.87
CA GLY A 26 -10.53 -21.86 0.64
C GLY A 26 -11.27 -20.66 1.24
N LYS A 27 -10.55 -19.61 1.67
CA LYS A 27 -11.12 -18.33 2.12
C LYS A 27 -10.56 -17.16 1.32
N TRP A 28 -11.36 -16.11 1.16
CA TRP A 28 -10.93 -14.86 0.53
C TRP A 28 -10.37 -13.94 1.60
N TYR A 29 -9.27 -13.28 1.28
CA TYR A 29 -8.62 -12.29 2.14
C TYR A 29 -8.35 -11.03 1.35
N TYR A 30 -8.46 -9.89 2.05
CA TYR A 30 -7.98 -8.61 1.59
C TYR A 30 -6.49 -8.51 1.90
N LEU A 31 -5.71 -8.19 0.87
CA LEU A 31 -4.27 -7.96 0.94
C LEU A 31 -4.02 -6.48 0.64
N ALA A 32 -3.59 -5.73 1.66
CA ALA A 32 -3.09 -4.38 1.46
C ALA A 32 -1.59 -4.43 1.16
N LEU A 33 -1.16 -3.69 0.14
CA LEU A 33 0.23 -3.60 -0.30
C LEU A 33 0.68 -2.15 -0.30
N VAL A 34 1.92 -1.91 0.10
CA VAL A 34 2.64 -0.64 -0.06
C VAL A 34 3.84 -0.89 -0.96
N VAL A 35 3.88 -0.19 -2.10
CA VAL A 35 4.89 -0.37 -3.14
C VAL A 35 5.75 0.87 -3.26
N ASP A 36 7.08 0.71 -3.24
CA ASP A 36 8.02 1.74 -3.66
C ASP A 36 7.99 1.86 -5.19
N LEU A 37 7.53 2.99 -5.71
CA LEU A 37 7.35 3.17 -7.16
C LEU A 37 8.68 3.30 -7.93
N TYR A 38 9.77 3.71 -7.26
CA TYR A 38 11.10 3.76 -7.88
C TYR A 38 11.69 2.37 -8.02
N ALA A 39 11.78 1.64 -6.89
CA ALA A 39 12.42 0.34 -6.83
C ALA A 39 11.50 -0.82 -7.29
N ARG A 40 10.22 -0.54 -7.56
CA ARG A 40 9.20 -1.52 -7.95
C ARG A 40 9.12 -2.71 -6.99
N ARG A 41 9.32 -2.43 -5.69
CA ARG A 41 9.34 -3.44 -4.63
C ARG A 41 8.20 -3.22 -3.63
N ILE A 42 7.63 -4.31 -3.13
CA ILE A 42 6.74 -4.27 -1.98
C ILE A 42 7.59 -3.96 -0.76
N ILE A 43 7.24 -2.90 -0.04
CA ILE A 43 7.93 -2.46 1.18
C ILE A 43 7.09 -2.72 2.43
N GLY A 44 5.78 -2.91 2.30
CA GLY A 44 4.91 -3.31 3.40
C GLY A 44 3.67 -4.01 2.87
N SER A 45 3.12 -4.92 3.68
CA SER A 45 1.91 -5.64 3.35
C SER A 45 1.15 -6.02 4.61
N ALA A 46 -0.15 -6.24 4.51
CA ALA A 46 -0.93 -6.83 5.58
C ALA A 46 -2.12 -7.61 4.99
N LEU A 47 -2.61 -8.59 5.75
CA LEU A 47 -3.73 -9.44 5.37
C LEU A 47 -4.85 -9.33 6.39
N SER A 48 -6.10 -9.33 5.93
CA SER A 48 -7.30 -9.37 6.79
C SER A 48 -8.47 -10.06 6.08
N LEU A 49 -9.47 -10.48 6.85
CA LEU A 49 -10.78 -10.87 6.33
C LEU A 49 -11.66 -9.64 6.03
N THR A 50 -11.26 -8.44 6.49
CA THR A 50 -11.99 -7.18 6.35
C THR A 50 -11.13 -6.11 5.66
N ALA A 51 -11.72 -5.35 4.74
CA ALA A 51 -11.11 -4.13 4.20
C ALA A 51 -11.46 -2.93 5.09
N ASP A 52 -10.71 -2.77 6.18
CA ASP A 52 -10.85 -1.66 7.10
C ASP A 52 -9.58 -0.81 7.18
N ALA A 53 -9.66 0.30 7.92
CA ALA A 53 -8.53 1.19 8.13
C ALA A 53 -7.36 0.49 8.85
N ASP A 54 -7.62 -0.49 9.73
CA ASP A 54 -6.56 -1.20 10.45
C ASP A 54 -5.70 -2.02 9.49
N LEU A 55 -6.31 -2.70 8.49
CA LEU A 55 -5.58 -3.39 7.44
C LEU A 55 -4.57 -2.47 6.74
N VAL A 56 -5.01 -1.27 6.34
CA VAL A 56 -4.15 -0.28 5.67
C VAL A 56 -3.07 0.25 6.62
N CYS A 57 -3.43 0.57 7.86
CA CYS A 57 -2.49 1.03 8.88
C CYS A 57 -1.42 -0.01 9.20
N ARG A 58 -1.75 -1.32 9.23
CA ARG A 58 -0.78 -2.41 9.39
C ARG A 58 0.19 -2.48 8.23
N ALA A 59 -0.30 -2.41 6.99
CA ALA A 59 0.57 -2.42 5.81
C ALA A 59 1.53 -1.21 5.79
N LEU A 60 1.06 -0.03 6.19
CA LEU A 60 1.88 1.19 6.34
C LEU A 60 2.93 1.06 7.44
N ARG A 61 2.57 0.51 8.61
CA ARG A 61 3.54 0.25 9.70
C ARG A 61 4.65 -0.69 9.24
N ASN A 62 4.29 -1.80 8.60
CA ASN A 62 5.27 -2.72 8.01
C ASN A 62 6.18 -2.01 7.00
N ALA A 63 5.66 -1.07 6.21
CA ALA A 63 6.46 -0.27 5.28
C ALA A 63 7.43 0.72 5.94
N LEU A 64 7.10 1.22 7.12
CA LEU A 64 7.97 2.11 7.89
C LEU A 64 9.09 1.34 8.61
N GLU A 65 8.81 0.12 9.07
CA GLU A 65 9.79 -0.74 9.73
C GLU A 65 10.89 -1.25 8.78
N THR A 66 10.57 -1.42 7.49
CA THR A 66 11.53 -1.87 6.47
C THR A 66 12.46 -0.78 5.95
N ARG A 67 12.43 0.44 6.52
CA ARG A 67 13.20 1.60 6.05
C ARG A 67 14.04 2.27 7.15
N PRO A 68 15.19 2.88 6.78
CA PRO A 68 15.89 3.79 7.67
C PRO A 68 15.05 5.05 7.93
N ARG A 69 15.14 5.56 9.18
CA ARG A 69 14.23 6.58 9.78
C ARG A 69 14.34 8.00 9.18
N ASP A 70 15.18 8.19 8.17
CA ASP A 70 15.67 9.49 7.72
C ASP A 70 14.96 10.05 6.46
N ARG A 71 13.91 9.40 5.95
CA ARG A 71 13.26 9.83 4.70
C ARG A 71 11.75 10.04 4.80
N HIS A 72 11.33 11.22 4.36
CA HIS A 72 9.92 11.59 4.16
C HIS A 72 9.27 10.69 3.10
N LEU A 73 8.17 10.03 3.47
CA LEU A 73 7.43 9.12 2.61
C LEU A 73 6.14 9.80 2.14
N LEU A 74 6.05 10.09 0.84
CA LEU A 74 4.80 10.51 0.23
C LEU A 74 3.97 9.26 -0.10
N PHE A 75 2.91 9.01 0.66
CA PHE A 75 2.01 7.88 0.43
C PHE A 75 0.79 8.34 -0.38
N HIS A 76 0.52 7.64 -1.48
CA HIS A 76 -0.71 7.79 -2.25
C HIS A 76 -1.51 6.50 -2.18
N SER A 77 -2.78 6.60 -1.84
CA SER A 77 -3.73 5.52 -2.02
C SER A 77 -4.36 5.68 -3.40
N ASP A 78 -4.21 4.69 -4.27
CA ASP A 78 -5.00 4.61 -5.50
C ASP A 78 -6.41 4.16 -5.11
N GLN A 79 -7.21 5.10 -4.58
CA GLN A 79 -8.63 4.85 -4.32
C GLN A 79 -9.41 4.83 -5.64
N GLY A 80 -9.31 3.72 -6.36
CA GLY A 80 -10.32 3.33 -7.34
C GLY A 80 -11.65 3.10 -6.62
N CYS A 81 -12.45 4.15 -6.46
CA CYS A 81 -13.91 4.20 -6.25
C CYS A 81 -14.64 3.15 -5.35
N GLN A 82 -13.98 2.36 -4.51
CA GLN A 82 -14.63 1.31 -3.71
C GLN A 82 -15.21 1.75 -2.36
N TYR A 83 -15.62 3.02 -2.26
CA TYR A 83 -16.58 3.47 -1.25
C TYR A 83 -17.86 3.95 -1.93
N LYS A 84 -18.53 3.08 -2.68
CA LYS A 84 -19.99 3.20 -2.84
C LYS A 84 -20.63 2.31 -1.78
N ARG A 85 -21.00 2.98 -0.69
CA ARG A 85 -22.10 2.73 0.25
C ARG A 85 -22.83 1.38 0.14
N GLN A 86 -22.99 0.71 1.29
CA GLN A 86 -24.23 -0.03 1.59
C GLN A 86 -25.45 0.87 1.36
#